data_AF-A0A090WUL6-F1
#
_entry.id   AF-A0A090WUL6-F1
#
_cell.length_a   1.000
_cell.length_b   1.000
_cell.length_c   1.000
_cell.angle_alpha   90.00
_cell.angle_beta   90.00
_cell.angle_gamma   90.00
#
_symmetry.space_group_name_H-M   'P 1'
#
loop_
_entity.id
_entity.type
_entity.pdbx_description
1 polymer ?
#
loop_
_entity_poly.entity_id
_entity_poly.type
_entity_poly.pdbx_seq_one_letter_code
_entity_poly.pdbx_strand_id
1 'polypeptide(L)'
;MKNNVLIFIILFILTLQSYAQNNYKWFDESIPFEERANLLVQAMTLEEKCSQFVSASPAIPRLDVPEYNWWNESLHGVARNGKATIFPQGIAMGATFNPELIKEVSTAISDEAEPNFKFQNL
;
A
#
# COMPACT_ATOMS: atom_id res chain seq x y z
N MET A 1 -8.78 40.84 -31.62
CA MET A 1 -7.93 41.11 -30.43
C MET A 1 -8.56 40.66 -29.12
N LYS A 2 -9.84 40.93 -28.83
CA LYS A 2 -10.52 40.51 -27.58
C LYS A 2 -10.56 38.98 -27.37
N ASN A 3 -10.75 38.19 -28.44
CA ASN A 3 -10.86 36.73 -28.33
C ASN A 3 -9.52 36.03 -27.99
N ASN A 4 -8.40 36.60 -28.42
CA ASN A 4 -7.07 36.02 -28.15
C ASN A 4 -6.67 36.25 -26.69
N VAL A 5 -7.03 37.40 -26.10
CA VAL A 5 -6.80 37.70 -24.67
C VAL A 5 -7.61 36.75 -23.79
N LEU A 6 -8.84 36.41 -24.17
CA LEU A 6 -9.69 35.47 -23.45
C LEU A 6 -9.08 34.05 -23.42
N ILE A 7 -8.50 33.59 -24.54
CA ILE A 7 -7.83 32.30 -24.64
C ILE A 7 -6.59 32.24 -23.73
N PHE A 8 -5.79 33.30 -23.68
CA PHE A 8 -4.62 33.37 -22.79
C PHE A 8 -5.02 33.35 -21.30
N ILE A 9 -6.12 34.02 -20.93
CA ILE A 9 -6.63 33.99 -19.55
C ILE A 9 -7.12 32.59 -19.17
N ILE A 10 -7.83 31.89 -20.06
CA ILE A 10 -8.30 30.52 -19.83
C ILE A 10 -7.12 29.55 -19.69
N LEU A 11 -6.10 29.66 -20.55
CA LEU A 11 -4.89 28.84 -20.45
C LEU A 11 -4.11 29.10 -19.16
N PHE A 12 -4.04 30.35 -18.71
CA PHE A 12 -3.38 30.70 -17.44
C PHE A 12 -4.14 30.16 -16.21
N ILE A 13 -5.47 30.21 -16.23
CA ILE A 13 -6.31 29.63 -15.15
C ILE A 13 -6.20 28.11 -15.12
N LEU A 14 -6.14 27.44 -16.27
CA LEU A 14 -5.93 25.99 -16.35
C LEU A 14 -4.56 25.58 -15.77
N THR A 15 -3.51 26.38 -15.96
CA THR A 15 -2.19 26.10 -15.35
C THR A 15 -2.15 26.29 -13.84
N LEU A 16 -2.99 27.18 -13.28
CA LEU A 16 -3.07 27.39 -11.83
C LEU A 16 -3.76 26.23 -11.10
N GLN A 17 -4.71 25.55 -11.74
CA GLN A 17 -5.36 24.36 -11.17
C GLN A 17 -4.41 23.15 -11.02
N SER A 18 -3.32 23.11 -11.78
CA SER A 18 -2.35 22.00 -11.72
C SER A 18 -1.40 22.03 -10.51
N TYR A 19 -1.34 23.13 -9.75
CA TYR A 19 -0.44 23.27 -8.59
C TYR A 19 -1.10 22.95 -7.24
N ALA A 20 -2.35 22.47 -7.22
CA ALA A 20 -3.05 22.10 -5.99
C ALA A 20 -2.86 20.62 -5.60
N GLN A 21 -1.66 20.05 -5.80
CA GLN A 21 -1.35 18.75 -5.21
C GLN A 21 -1.23 18.92 -3.69
N ASN A 22 -2.07 18.22 -2.94
CA ASN A 22 -1.97 18.19 -1.48
C ASN A 22 -0.62 17.59 -1.09
N ASN A 23 0.34 18.43 -0.72
CA ASN A 23 1.66 17.98 -0.29
C ASN A 23 1.61 17.62 1.20
N TYR A 24 0.92 16.52 1.52
CA TYR A 24 0.79 16.07 2.89
C TYR A 24 2.14 15.62 3.46
N LYS A 25 2.46 16.05 4.68
CA LYS A 25 3.72 15.70 5.36
C LYS A 25 3.91 14.20 5.56
N TRP A 26 2.84 13.41 5.62
CA TRP A 26 2.95 11.95 5.74
C TRP A 26 3.45 11.26 4.46
N PHE A 27 3.56 11.97 3.34
CA PHE A 27 4.23 11.49 2.13
C PHE A 27 5.72 11.87 2.05
N ASP A 28 6.23 12.71 2.96
CA ASP A 28 7.64 13.11 3.01
C ASP A 28 8.50 12.03 3.70
N GLU A 29 9.26 11.27 2.92
CA GLU A 29 10.11 10.18 3.43
C GLU A 29 11.34 10.65 4.23
N SER A 30 11.65 11.96 4.23
CA SER A 30 12.68 12.51 5.11
C SER A 30 12.25 12.60 6.57
N ILE A 31 10.93 12.54 6.84
CA ILE A 31 10.35 12.52 8.18
C ILE A 31 10.27 11.06 8.68
N PRO A 32 10.60 10.78 9.96
CA PRO A 32 10.48 9.43 10.52
C PRO A 32 9.07 8.83 10.34
N PHE A 33 9.01 7.52 10.07
CA PHE A 33 7.74 6.80 9.86
C PHE A 33 6.70 7.07 10.95
N GLU A 34 7.10 6.95 12.22
CA GLU A 34 6.21 7.17 13.36
C GLU A 34 5.60 8.58 13.38
N GLU A 35 6.39 9.59 13.02
CA GLU A 35 5.91 10.97 12.96
C GLU A 35 4.94 11.15 11.79
N ARG A 36 5.23 10.58 10.61
CA ARG A 36 4.31 10.58 9.46
C ARG A 36 2.98 9.89 9.78
N ALA A 37 3.04 8.70 10.41
CA ALA A 37 1.85 7.96 10.81
C ALA A 37 1.01 8.74 11.82
N ASN A 38 1.65 9.36 12.82
CA ASN A 38 0.98 10.21 13.79
C ASN A 38 0.30 11.43 13.13
N LEU A 39 0.97 12.09 12.19
CA LEU A 39 0.40 13.22 11.45
C LEU A 39 -0.84 12.81 10.65
N LEU A 40 -0.80 11.65 9.99
CA LEU A 40 -1.96 11.11 9.26
C LEU A 40 -3.13 10.82 10.21
N VAL A 41 -2.89 10.10 11.30
CA VAL A 41 -3.94 9.74 12.27
C VAL A 41 -4.50 11.00 12.96
N GLN A 42 -3.69 12.03 13.22
CA GLN A 42 -4.17 13.30 13.76
C GLN A 42 -5.07 14.05 12.77
N ALA A 43 -4.83 13.93 11.46
CA ALA A 43 -5.65 14.55 10.42
C ALA A 43 -7.00 13.84 10.18
N MET A 44 -7.18 12.62 10.71
CA MET A 44 -8.43 11.87 10.64
C MET A 44 -9.46 12.34 11.68
N THR A 45 -10.71 12.45 11.24
CA THR A 45 -11.87 12.54 12.10
C THR A 45 -12.07 11.26 12.92
N LEU A 46 -12.92 11.31 13.95
CA LEU A 46 -13.24 10.12 14.73
C LEU A 46 -13.89 9.02 13.88
N GLU A 47 -14.79 9.40 12.97
CA GLU A 47 -15.45 8.47 12.04
C GLU A 47 -14.44 7.80 11.11
N GLU A 48 -13.54 8.59 10.52
CA GLU A 48 -12.44 8.09 9.68
C GLU A 48 -11.57 7.10 10.47
N LYS A 49 -11.19 7.41 11.72
CA LYS A 49 -10.43 6.48 12.58
C LYS A 49 -11.18 5.17 12.84
N CYS A 50 -12.45 5.26 13.24
CA CYS A 50 -13.28 4.09 13.52
C CYS A 50 -13.41 3.20 12.28
N SER A 51 -13.50 3.79 11.09
CA SER A 51 -13.59 3.06 9.83
C SER A 51 -12.38 2.17 9.54
N GLN A 52 -11.21 2.47 10.12
CA GLN A 52 -9.96 1.74 9.87
C GLN A 52 -9.76 0.51 10.78
N PHE A 53 -10.71 0.18 11.66
CA PHE A 53 -10.62 -0.99 12.55
C PHE A 53 -11.10 -2.32 11.93
N VAL A 54 -11.42 -2.33 10.65
CA VAL A 54 -11.82 -3.54 9.91
C VAL A 54 -10.70 -3.99 8.98
N SER A 55 -10.68 -5.26 8.58
CA SER A 55 -9.69 -5.78 7.63
C SER A 55 -9.78 -5.07 6.29
N ALA A 56 -10.99 -4.98 5.73
CA ALA A 56 -11.28 -4.21 4.53
C ALA A 56 -11.48 -2.73 4.87
N SER A 57 -10.40 -2.05 5.25
CA SER A 57 -10.44 -0.62 5.59
C SER A 57 -10.80 0.21 4.35
N PRO A 58 -11.84 1.06 4.43
CA PRO A 58 -12.24 1.89 3.31
C PRO A 58 -11.20 3.01 3.07
N ALA A 59 -11.17 3.51 1.84
CA ALA A 59 -10.38 4.68 1.49
C ALA A 59 -10.81 5.93 2.28
N ILE A 60 -9.86 6.85 2.50
CA ILE A 60 -10.13 8.22 2.98
C ILE A 60 -9.67 9.20 1.89
N PRO A 61 -10.51 9.49 0.88
CA PRO A 61 -10.10 10.26 -0.30
C PRO A 61 -9.59 11.67 0.02
N ARG A 62 -10.11 12.29 1.08
CA ARG A 62 -9.67 13.64 1.51
C ARG A 62 -8.23 13.67 2.01
N LEU A 63 -7.67 12.53 2.41
CA LEU A 63 -6.30 12.41 2.94
C LEU A 63 -5.37 11.64 1.99
N ASP A 64 -5.85 11.33 0.77
CA ASP A 64 -5.15 10.49 -0.20
C ASP A 64 -4.75 9.11 0.37
N VAL A 65 -5.61 8.54 1.24
CA VAL A 65 -5.43 7.18 1.77
C VAL A 65 -6.26 6.21 0.92
N PRO A 66 -5.64 5.25 0.22
CA PRO A 66 -6.38 4.25 -0.55
C PRO A 66 -7.10 3.27 0.38
N GLU A 67 -8.06 2.53 -0.18
CA GLU A 67 -8.58 1.35 0.52
C GLU A 67 -7.44 0.36 0.75
N TYR A 68 -7.47 -0.32 1.90
CA TYR A 68 -6.43 -1.27 2.25
C TYR A 68 -7.02 -2.47 2.97
N ASN A 69 -6.74 -3.66 2.42
CA ASN A 69 -7.06 -4.90 3.09
C ASN A 69 -5.81 -5.50 3.72
N TRP A 70 -5.65 -5.33 5.03
CA TRP A 70 -4.48 -5.84 5.74
C TRP A 70 -4.55 -7.34 6.05
N TRP A 71 -5.71 -7.98 5.86
CA TRP A 71 -5.81 -9.43 6.06
C TRP A 71 -5.21 -10.18 4.86
N ASN A 72 -4.00 -10.69 5.07
CA ASN A 72 -3.31 -11.61 4.17
C ASN A 72 -2.94 -12.91 4.92
N GLU A 73 -2.75 -14.00 4.19
CA GLU A 73 -2.38 -15.31 4.72
C GLU A 73 -1.24 -15.91 3.90
N SER A 74 -0.18 -16.35 4.60
CA SER A 74 1.04 -16.86 3.98
C SER A 74 1.71 -17.96 4.83
N LEU A 75 0.91 -18.78 5.52
CA LEU A 75 1.40 -19.77 6.50
C LEU A 75 2.39 -20.79 5.91
N HIS A 76 2.18 -21.19 4.66
CA HIS A 76 3.01 -22.16 3.95
C HIS A 76 2.94 -21.95 2.43
N GLY A 77 2.97 -20.67 2.02
CA GLY A 77 2.64 -20.23 0.67
C GLY A 77 1.55 -19.15 0.69
N VAL A 78 1.54 -18.27 -0.32
CA VAL A 78 0.60 -17.14 -0.38
C VAL A 78 -0.81 -17.61 -0.75
N ALA A 79 -1.76 -17.50 0.17
CA ALA A 79 -3.08 -18.11 0.00
C ALA A 79 -3.96 -17.43 -1.06
N ARG A 80 -3.80 -16.12 -1.27
CA ARG A 80 -4.73 -15.28 -2.05
C ARG A 80 -4.10 -14.59 -3.26
N ASN A 81 -2.97 -15.09 -3.78
CA ASN A 81 -2.27 -14.50 -4.94
C ASN A 81 -2.49 -15.28 -6.27
N GLY A 82 -3.54 -16.11 -6.34
CA GLY A 82 -3.94 -16.87 -7.53
C GLY A 82 -3.05 -18.07 -7.86
N LYS A 83 -1.75 -17.83 -8.06
CA LYS A 83 -0.70 -18.87 -8.13
C LYS A 83 0.29 -18.60 -7.01
N ALA A 84 0.74 -19.65 -6.33
CA ALA A 84 1.74 -19.58 -5.27
C ALA A 84 2.36 -20.96 -5.09
N THR A 85 3.63 -20.99 -4.70
CA THR A 85 4.26 -22.22 -4.21
C THR A 85 3.63 -22.61 -2.89
N ILE A 86 3.22 -23.88 -2.76
CA ILE A 86 2.69 -24.44 -1.51
C ILE A 86 3.76 -25.32 -0.87
N PHE A 87 4.24 -24.88 0.28
CA PHE A 87 5.22 -25.58 1.09
C PHE A 87 4.54 -26.56 2.07
N PRO A 88 5.30 -27.50 2.66
CA PRO A 88 4.80 -28.32 3.75
C PRO A 88 4.25 -27.45 4.89
N GLN A 89 3.21 -27.93 5.58
CA GLN A 89 2.65 -27.20 6.73
C GLN A 89 3.68 -27.09 7.87
N GLY A 90 3.45 -26.14 8.79
CA GLY A 90 4.37 -25.83 9.89
C GLY A 90 4.85 -27.04 10.70
N ILE A 91 4.00 -28.06 10.91
CA ILE A 91 4.40 -29.29 11.61
C ILE A 91 5.45 -30.11 10.82
N ALA A 92 5.29 -30.23 9.50
CA ALA A 92 6.23 -30.96 8.65
C ALA A 92 7.53 -30.17 8.47
N MET A 93 7.43 -28.85 8.34
CA MET A 93 8.59 -27.96 8.36
C MET A 93 9.37 -28.05 9.68
N GLY A 94 8.67 -28.05 10.83
CA GLY A 94 9.29 -28.21 12.14
C GLY A 94 10.00 -29.56 12.33
N ALA A 95 9.48 -30.63 11.72
CA ALA A 95 10.09 -31.96 11.76
C ALA A 95 11.48 -32.03 11.08
N THR A 96 11.87 -31.01 10.31
CA THR A 96 13.20 -30.94 9.69
C THR A 96 14.30 -30.52 10.68
N PHE A 97 13.96 -29.86 11.79
CA PHE A 97 14.91 -29.23 12.72
C PHE A 97 15.97 -28.37 12.03
N ASN A 98 15.62 -27.71 10.92
CA ASN A 98 16.53 -26.93 10.08
C ASN A 98 16.07 -25.46 9.97
N PRO A 99 16.54 -24.57 10.84
CA PRO A 99 16.17 -23.14 10.84
C PRO A 99 16.53 -22.42 9.53
N GLU A 100 17.64 -22.77 8.91
CA GLU A 100 18.10 -22.19 7.65
C GLU A 100 17.10 -22.49 6.52
N LEU A 101 16.61 -23.73 6.44
CA LEU A 101 15.55 -24.11 5.51
C LEU A 101 14.26 -23.33 5.75
N ILE A 102 13.86 -23.12 7.01
CA ILE A 102 12.67 -22.32 7.33
C ILE A 102 12.84 -20.87 6.85
N LYS A 103 14.05 -20.32 6.99
CA LYS A 103 14.37 -18.99 6.50
C LYS A 103 14.28 -18.93 4.97
N GLU A 104 14.84 -19.90 4.25
CA GLU A 104 14.75 -19.99 2.79
C GLU A 104 13.30 -20.05 2.31
N VAL A 105 12.49 -20.91 2.92
CA VAL A 105 11.05 -21.02 2.61
C VAL A 105 10.33 -19.70 2.89
N SER A 106 10.59 -19.06 4.04
CA SER A 106 9.95 -17.79 4.40
C SER A 106 10.35 -16.66 3.47
N THR A 107 11.61 -16.64 3.00
CA THR A 107 12.08 -15.69 1.98
C THR A 107 11.35 -15.91 0.66
N ALA A 108 11.24 -17.15 0.18
CA ALA A 108 10.51 -17.46 -1.04
C ALA A 108 9.03 -17.04 -0.95
N ILE A 109 8.37 -17.28 0.18
CA ILE A 109 7.00 -16.83 0.44
C ILE A 109 6.92 -15.29 0.41
N SER A 110 7.90 -14.59 0.99
CA SER A 110 7.94 -13.11 1.00
C SER A 110 8.09 -12.54 -0.42
N ASP A 111 8.92 -13.17 -1.25
CA ASP A 111 9.10 -12.75 -2.64
C ASP A 111 7.81 -12.94 -3.45
N GLU A 112 7.12 -14.08 -3.26
CA GLU A 112 5.83 -14.36 -3.91
C GLU A 112 4.68 -13.49 -3.40
N ALA A 113 4.79 -12.91 -2.21
CA ALA A 113 3.79 -12.02 -1.62
C ALA A 113 3.91 -10.57 -2.14
N GLU A 114 5.00 -10.22 -2.83
CA GLU A 114 5.18 -8.88 -3.38
C GLU A 114 4.06 -8.57 -4.41
N PRO A 115 3.39 -7.40 -4.34
CA PRO A 115 2.31 -7.05 -5.26
C PRO A 115 2.69 -7.08 -6.75
N ASN A 116 3.98 -6.90 -7.07
CA ASN A 116 4.49 -6.93 -8.43
C ASN A 116 4.98 -8.33 -8.87
N PHE A 117 4.94 -9.33 -7.98
CA PHE A 117 5.39 -10.67 -8.30
C PHE A 117 4.53 -11.26 -9.43
N LYS A 118 5.19 -11.63 -10.52
CA LYS A 118 4.56 -12.33 -11.64
C LYS A 118 5.25 -13.68 -11.76
N PHE A 119 4.47 -14.75 -11.72
CA PHE A 119 4.92 -16.07 -12.16
C PHE A 119 5.29 -15.98 -13.64
N GLN A 120 6.53 -15.60 -13.94
CA GLN A 120 7.07 -15.69 -15.27
C GLN A 120 7.28 -17.18 -15.55
N ASN A 121 6.70 -17.63 -16.66
CA ASN A 121 6.71 -18.98 -17.23
C ASN A 121 7.86 -19.87 -16.70
N LEU A 122 7.50 -20.82 -15.83
CA LEU A 122 8.17 -22.12 -15.78
C LEU A 122 7.73 -22.94 -17.00
#